data_AF-A0A395MNH0-F1
#
_entry.id   AF-A0A395MNH0-F1
#
_cell.length_a   1.000
_cell.length_b   1.000
_cell.length_c   1.000
_cell.angle_alpha   90.00
_cell.angle_beta   90.00
_cell.angle_gamma   90.00
#
_symmetry.space_group_name_H-M   'P 1'
#
loop_
_entity.id
_entity.type
_entity.pdbx_description
1 polymer ?
#
loop_
_entity_poly.entity_id
_entity_poly.type
_entity_poly.pdbx_seq_one_letter_code
_entity_poly.pdbx_strand_id
1 'polypeptide(L)'
;MLFSTALFISFASAAAVPACPSFPPSMIEFSAGFEQPKPPIVKPEYKAHFVQHKWNAELSHITAGYIESSPSKAFVRADEAYEGEMASSFFDYSNVTKSGLVDNTLTTYDHKSNKPNIWRGYVNSNFPIFDKKILVDSGAVFEGLVNRNFNPSPVAAWSIMYQKAIPVTVLGDEHEK
;
A
#
# COMPACT_ATOMS: atom_id res chain seq x y z
N MET A 1 -26.71 51.75 61.11
CA MET A 1 -26.71 51.15 59.76
C MET A 1 -26.32 49.69 59.90
N LEU A 2 -27.25 48.77 59.65
CA LEU A 2 -27.01 47.32 59.69
C LEU A 2 -26.72 46.86 58.25
N PHE A 3 -25.51 46.35 57.99
CA PHE A 3 -25.20 45.72 56.70
C PHE A 3 -25.47 44.22 56.81
N SER A 4 -26.44 43.75 56.02
CA SER A 4 -26.79 42.34 55.87
C SER A 4 -25.86 41.71 54.83
N THR A 5 -25.08 40.71 55.21
CA THR A 5 -24.17 40.00 54.30
C THR A 5 -24.90 38.80 53.70
N ALA A 6 -25.19 38.85 52.40
CA ALA A 6 -25.79 37.72 51.68
C ALA A 6 -24.71 36.73 51.24
N LEU A 7 -24.87 35.46 51.60
CA LEU A 7 -24.02 34.33 51.20
C LEU A 7 -24.51 33.79 49.84
N PHE A 8 -23.71 33.94 48.79
CA PHE A 8 -23.99 33.34 47.48
C PHE A 8 -23.41 31.91 47.42
N ILE A 9 -24.29 30.91 47.33
CA ILE A 9 -23.92 29.52 47.06
C ILE A 9 -23.94 29.34 45.54
N SER A 10 -22.76 29.24 44.92
CA SER A 10 -22.63 28.91 43.50
C SER A 10 -22.75 27.40 43.32
N PHE A 11 -23.83 26.95 42.69
CA PHE A 11 -23.95 25.59 42.19
C PHE A 11 -23.10 25.43 40.92
N ALA A 12 -22.06 24.62 40.99
CA ALA A 12 -21.30 24.22 39.81
C ALA A 12 -22.12 23.18 39.02
N SER A 13 -22.66 23.60 37.88
CA SER A 13 -23.29 22.69 36.92
C SER A 13 -22.23 21.75 36.34
N ALA A 14 -22.35 20.45 36.58
CA ALA A 14 -21.52 19.44 35.94
C ALA A 14 -21.73 19.52 34.42
N ALA A 15 -20.68 19.84 33.67
CA ALA A 15 -20.72 19.85 32.21
C ALA A 15 -21.02 18.43 31.71
N ALA A 16 -22.03 18.29 30.85
CA ALA A 16 -22.34 17.03 30.20
C ALA A 16 -21.13 16.60 29.36
N VAL A 17 -20.58 15.41 29.67
CA VAL A 17 -19.55 14.78 28.85
C VAL A 17 -20.13 14.54 27.45
N PRO A 18 -19.48 14.99 26.37
CA PRO A 18 -19.93 14.70 25.02
C PRO A 18 -20.04 13.18 24.86
N ALA A 19 -21.24 12.69 24.57
CA ALA A 19 -21.42 11.28 24.25
C ALA A 19 -20.56 10.96 23.03
N CYS A 20 -19.70 9.95 23.14
CA CYS A 20 -18.93 9.48 22.01
C CYS A 20 -19.92 9.05 20.91
N PRO A 21 -19.69 9.44 19.64
CA PRO A 21 -20.52 8.95 18.56
C PRO A 21 -20.45 7.42 18.55
N SER A 22 -21.62 6.78 18.52
CA SER A 22 -21.70 5.33 18.35
C SER A 22 -21.00 4.94 17.06
N PHE A 23 -20.32 3.79 17.05
CA PHE A 23 -19.81 3.22 15.81
C PHE A 23 -20.93 3.10 14.77
N PRO A 24 -20.64 3.30 13.48
CA PRO A 24 -21.64 3.13 12.45
C PRO A 24 -22.13 1.68 12.45
N PRO A 25 -23.43 1.42 12.22
CA PRO A 25 -23.98 0.06 12.19
C PRO A 25 -23.34 -0.85 11.13
N SER A 26 -22.62 -0.28 10.16
CA SER A 26 -21.85 -0.99 9.14
C SER A 26 -20.49 -1.50 9.63
N MET A 27 -20.04 -1.13 10.83
CA MET A 27 -18.79 -1.60 11.39
C MET A 27 -18.95 -3.06 11.85
N ILE A 28 -18.10 -3.93 11.32
CA ILE A 28 -17.99 -5.30 11.80
C ILE A 28 -17.16 -5.26 13.09
N GLU A 29 -17.82 -5.50 14.22
CA GLU A 29 -17.14 -5.56 15.51
C GLU A 29 -16.34 -6.85 15.63
N PHE A 30 -15.05 -6.73 15.98
CA PHE A 30 -14.26 -7.87 16.40
C PHE A 30 -14.57 -8.19 17.86
N SER A 31 -14.83 -9.47 18.14
CA SER A 31 -15.04 -9.93 19.52
C SER A 31 -13.72 -10.25 20.20
N ALA A 32 -13.75 -10.43 21.52
CA ALA A 32 -12.59 -10.94 22.28
C ALA A 32 -12.11 -12.33 21.82
N GLY A 33 -12.93 -13.05 21.06
CA GLY A 33 -12.57 -14.34 20.44
C GLY A 33 -12.09 -14.22 18.99
N PHE A 34 -11.75 -13.01 18.52
CA PHE A 34 -11.23 -12.85 17.17
C PHE A 34 -9.90 -13.58 17.00
N GLU A 35 -9.87 -14.47 16.01
CA GLU A 35 -8.66 -15.10 15.50
C GLU A 35 -8.43 -14.57 14.09
N GLN A 36 -7.24 -14.01 13.84
CA GLN A 36 -6.95 -13.53 12.50
C GLN A 36 -7.01 -14.68 11.49
N PRO A 37 -7.51 -14.43 10.27
CA PRO A 37 -7.44 -15.42 9.21
C PRO A 37 -5.98 -15.79 8.92
N LYS A 38 -5.79 -17.00 8.37
CA LYS A 38 -4.47 -17.38 7.87
C LYS A 38 -4.12 -16.52 6.64
N PRO A 39 -2.90 -15.98 6.53
CA PRO A 39 -2.47 -15.27 5.33
C PRO A 39 -2.70 -16.12 4.07
N PRO A 40 -3.33 -15.57 3.02
CA PRO A 40 -3.56 -16.30 1.79
C PRO A 40 -2.26 -16.48 1.01
N ILE A 41 -2.26 -17.47 0.12
CA ILE A 41 -1.29 -17.52 -0.98
C ILE A 41 -1.73 -16.54 -2.06
N VAL A 42 -0.78 -15.89 -2.72
CA VAL A 42 -1.06 -14.94 -3.80
C VAL A 42 -0.85 -15.60 -5.16
N LYS A 43 -1.40 -15.00 -6.21
CA LYS A 43 -1.10 -15.35 -7.60
C LYS A 43 0.16 -14.58 -8.05
N PRO A 44 1.34 -15.22 -8.11
CA PRO A 44 2.61 -14.53 -8.35
C PRO A 44 2.77 -14.05 -9.80
N GLU A 45 2.21 -14.80 -10.73
CA GLU A 45 2.25 -14.54 -12.17
C GLU A 45 1.03 -13.71 -12.57
N TYR A 46 1.25 -12.47 -12.96
CA TYR A 46 0.16 -11.61 -13.38
C TYR A 46 0.60 -10.59 -14.41
N LYS A 47 -0.39 -10.12 -15.16
CA LYS A 47 -0.29 -8.90 -15.95
C LYS A 47 -1.47 -8.01 -15.63
N ALA A 48 -1.23 -6.72 -15.46
CA ALA A 48 -2.26 -5.79 -15.05
C ALA A 48 -1.98 -4.38 -15.57
N HIS A 49 -3.03 -3.58 -15.68
CA HIS A 49 -2.85 -2.14 -15.67
C HIS A 49 -2.53 -1.68 -14.24
N PHE A 50 -1.69 -0.66 -14.10
CA PHE A 50 -1.39 -0.09 -12.80
C PHE A 50 -1.46 1.43 -12.83
N VAL A 51 -1.72 2.00 -11.65
CA VAL A 51 -1.52 3.40 -11.34
C VAL A 51 -0.64 3.43 -10.10
N GLN A 52 0.49 4.11 -10.16
CA GLN A 52 1.39 4.28 -9.02
C GLN A 52 1.47 5.75 -8.67
N HIS A 53 1.33 6.05 -7.38
CA HIS A 53 1.63 7.36 -6.82
C HIS A 53 2.84 7.22 -5.89
N LYS A 54 3.99 7.73 -6.34
CA LYS A 54 5.18 7.84 -5.52
C LYS A 54 5.20 9.23 -4.89
N TRP A 55 5.21 9.28 -3.57
CA TRP A 55 5.19 10.56 -2.87
C TRP A 55 6.04 10.53 -1.61
N ASN A 56 6.59 11.68 -1.25
CA ASN A 56 7.20 12.01 0.03
C ASN A 56 7.10 13.54 0.25
N ALA A 57 7.85 14.11 1.19
CA ALA A 57 7.79 15.54 1.48
C ALA A 57 8.30 16.43 0.32
N GLU A 58 9.10 15.87 -0.60
CA GLU A 58 9.76 16.60 -1.69
C GLU A 58 9.29 16.16 -3.09
N LEU A 59 8.57 15.03 -3.20
CA LEU A 59 8.19 14.39 -4.45
C LEU A 59 6.70 14.04 -4.43
N SER A 60 6.01 14.31 -5.54
CA SER A 60 4.71 13.71 -5.84
C SER A 60 4.68 13.39 -7.32
N HIS A 61 4.71 12.10 -7.64
CA HIS A 61 4.81 11.61 -9.00
C HIS A 61 3.75 10.53 -9.23
N ILE A 62 2.90 10.72 -10.24
CA ILE A 62 1.86 9.78 -10.62
C ILE A 62 2.18 9.25 -12.01
N THR A 63 2.20 7.93 -12.11
CA THR A 63 2.44 7.20 -13.35
C THR A 63 1.33 6.17 -13.54
N ALA A 64 1.01 5.87 -14.78
CA ALA A 64 0.06 4.81 -15.14
C ALA A 64 0.64 3.97 -16.27
N GLY A 65 0.30 2.68 -16.27
CA GLY A 65 0.98 1.77 -17.17
C GLY A 65 0.44 0.35 -17.18
N TYR A 66 1.26 -0.54 -17.72
CA TYR A 66 1.07 -1.98 -17.75
C TYR A 66 2.24 -2.67 -17.05
N ILE A 67 1.95 -3.62 -16.18
CA ILE A 67 2.95 -4.39 -15.44
C ILE A 67 2.82 -5.86 -15.79
N GLU A 68 3.96 -6.53 -15.93
CA GLU A 68 4.08 -7.99 -16.00
C GLU A 68 5.02 -8.44 -14.89
N SER A 69 4.50 -9.26 -13.97
CA SER A 69 5.28 -9.90 -12.90
C SER A 69 5.41 -11.37 -13.23
N SER A 70 6.66 -11.86 -13.27
CA SER A 70 6.95 -13.28 -13.45
C SER A 70 8.04 -13.77 -12.50
N PRO A 71 7.67 -14.11 -11.26
CA PRO A 71 8.59 -14.69 -10.27
C PRO A 71 9.22 -16.00 -10.73
N SER A 72 8.50 -16.84 -11.47
CA SER A 72 9.06 -18.08 -12.05
C SER A 72 10.20 -17.83 -13.05
N LYS A 73 10.21 -16.65 -13.68
CA LYS A 73 11.27 -16.18 -14.59
C LYS A 73 12.15 -15.10 -13.96
N ALA A 74 11.97 -14.85 -12.66
CA ALA A 74 12.70 -13.85 -11.88
C ALA A 74 12.73 -12.45 -12.52
N PHE A 75 11.59 -11.94 -13.04
CA PHE A 75 11.54 -10.56 -13.52
C PHE A 75 10.23 -9.84 -13.19
N VAL A 76 10.32 -8.52 -13.20
CA VAL A 76 9.17 -7.62 -13.28
C VAL A 76 9.43 -6.63 -14.42
N ARG A 77 8.45 -6.43 -15.29
CA ARG A 77 8.48 -5.39 -16.32
C ARG A 77 7.35 -4.40 -16.07
N ALA A 78 7.68 -3.11 -16.07
CA ALA A 78 6.71 -2.03 -15.96
C ALA A 78 6.88 -1.10 -17.16
N ASP A 79 5.85 -1.04 -18.00
CA ASP A 79 5.72 -0.08 -19.09
C ASP A 79 4.79 1.03 -18.62
N GLU A 80 5.24 2.28 -18.66
CA GLU A 80 4.58 3.37 -17.97
C GLU A 80 4.61 4.68 -18.76
N ALA A 81 3.67 5.56 -18.45
CA ALA A 81 3.59 6.90 -18.99
C ALA A 81 3.38 7.91 -17.84
N TYR A 82 4.12 9.01 -17.90
CA TYR A 82 4.09 10.09 -16.92
C TYR A 82 4.49 11.41 -17.60
N GLU A 83 3.86 12.53 -17.24
CA GLU A 83 4.25 13.89 -17.68
C GLU A 83 4.52 14.07 -19.20
N GLY A 84 3.87 13.29 -20.07
CA GLY A 84 4.07 13.33 -21.53
C GLY A 84 5.26 12.50 -22.04
N GLU A 85 5.93 11.76 -21.15
CA GLU A 85 6.97 10.78 -21.45
C GLU A 85 6.44 9.35 -21.32
N MET A 86 7.17 8.41 -21.93
CA MET A 86 6.95 6.97 -21.74
C MET A 86 8.25 6.32 -21.28
N ALA A 87 8.14 5.32 -20.41
CA ALA A 87 9.26 4.52 -19.96
C ALA A 87 8.91 3.03 -19.94
N SER A 88 9.94 2.20 -20.07
CA SER A 88 9.86 0.76 -19.88
C SER A 88 11.03 0.36 -18.98
N SER A 89 10.71 -0.19 -17.80
CA SER A 89 11.71 -0.76 -16.89
C SER A 89 11.61 -2.28 -16.92
N PHE A 90 12.74 -2.94 -17.08
CA PHE A 90 12.88 -4.38 -16.92
C PHE A 90 13.78 -4.68 -15.73
N PHE A 91 13.18 -5.14 -14.63
CA PHE A 91 13.86 -5.53 -13.40
C PHE A 91 14.18 -7.03 -13.44
N ASP A 92 15.46 -7.37 -13.46
CA ASP A 92 15.97 -8.74 -13.43
C ASP A 92 16.32 -9.15 -12.00
N TYR A 93 15.39 -9.88 -11.37
CA TYR A 93 15.54 -10.40 -10.01
C TYR A 93 16.42 -11.66 -9.95
N SER A 94 16.91 -12.19 -11.08
CA SER A 94 17.97 -13.20 -11.08
C SER A 94 19.35 -12.58 -10.83
N ASN A 95 19.48 -11.26 -11.04
CA ASN A 95 20.71 -10.50 -10.85
C ASN A 95 20.55 -9.43 -9.77
N VAL A 96 20.76 -9.84 -8.50
CA VAL A 96 20.62 -8.98 -7.33
C VAL A 96 21.95 -8.86 -6.59
N THR A 97 22.33 -7.63 -6.25
CA THR A 97 23.54 -7.36 -5.44
C THR A 97 23.41 -7.92 -4.02
N LYS A 98 24.54 -8.05 -3.30
CA LYS A 98 24.52 -8.48 -1.88
C LYS A 98 23.68 -7.56 -0.98
N SER A 99 23.52 -6.30 -1.35
CA SER A 99 22.70 -5.32 -0.64
C SER A 99 21.24 -5.28 -1.10
N GLY A 100 20.80 -6.19 -1.98
CA GLY A 100 19.42 -6.31 -2.42
C GLY A 100 19.02 -5.40 -3.61
N LEU A 101 19.96 -4.68 -4.21
CA LEU A 101 19.69 -3.87 -5.41
C LEU A 101 19.54 -4.77 -6.64
N VAL A 102 18.50 -4.53 -7.44
CA VAL A 102 18.07 -5.31 -8.60
C VAL A 102 18.60 -4.69 -9.88
N ASP A 103 19.13 -5.50 -10.80
CA ASP A 103 19.53 -5.03 -12.14
C ASP A 103 18.30 -4.55 -12.91
N ASN A 104 18.33 -3.31 -13.38
CA ASN A 104 17.24 -2.71 -14.15
C ASN A 104 17.78 -2.19 -15.48
N THR A 105 17.06 -2.51 -16.56
CA THR A 105 17.21 -1.81 -17.84
C THR A 105 16.01 -0.88 -18.03
N LEU A 106 16.28 0.43 -18.01
CA LEU A 106 15.31 1.49 -18.22
C LEU A 106 15.44 2.03 -19.64
N THR A 107 14.35 1.99 -20.40
CA THR A 107 14.22 2.64 -21.70
C THR A 107 13.23 3.78 -21.59
N THR A 108 13.63 5.02 -21.89
CA THR A 108 12.74 6.18 -21.88
C THR A 108 12.57 6.77 -23.27
N TYR A 109 11.40 7.35 -23.52
CA TYR A 109 11.01 8.02 -24.75
C TYR A 109 10.57 9.44 -24.44
N ASP A 110 11.38 10.41 -24.86
CA ASP A 110 11.06 11.84 -24.80
C ASP A 110 10.19 12.21 -26.01
N HIS A 111 9.11 12.96 -25.77
CA HIS A 111 8.24 13.52 -26.81
C HIS A 111 8.98 14.37 -27.87
N LYS A 112 10.19 14.87 -27.58
CA LYS A 112 11.02 15.64 -28.52
C LYS A 112 11.99 14.79 -29.34
N SER A 113 12.06 13.47 -29.10
CA SER A 113 13.02 12.57 -29.73
C SER A 113 12.31 11.35 -30.31
N ASN A 114 12.77 10.90 -31.49
CA ASN A 114 12.36 9.60 -32.04
C ASN A 114 13.33 8.47 -31.66
N LYS A 115 14.34 8.75 -30.83
CA LYS A 115 15.30 7.77 -30.32
C LYS A 115 15.08 7.56 -28.83
N PRO A 116 15.00 6.30 -28.37
CA PRO A 116 14.95 6.02 -26.93
C PRO A 116 16.30 6.35 -26.27
N ASN A 117 16.25 6.69 -24.99
CA ASN A 117 17.41 6.65 -24.10
C ASN A 117 17.38 5.34 -23.31
N ILE A 118 18.52 4.65 -23.22
CA ILE A 118 18.63 3.37 -22.51
C ILE A 118 19.67 3.53 -21.41
N TRP A 119 19.25 3.25 -20.19
CA TRP A 119 20.10 3.18 -19.01
C TRP A 119 20.01 1.78 -18.40
N ARG A 120 21.14 1.28 -17.87
CA ARG A 120 21.18 0.02 -17.12
C ARG A 120 22.00 0.17 -15.84
N GLY A 121 21.49 -0.37 -14.74
CA GLY A 121 22.21 -0.39 -13.47
C GLY A 121 21.39 -1.01 -12.35
N TYR A 122 22.01 -1.12 -11.18
CA TYR A 122 21.37 -1.69 -9.99
C TYR A 122 20.58 -0.64 -9.22
N VAL A 123 19.31 -0.92 -8.92
CA VAL A 123 18.38 -0.01 -8.24
C VAL A 123 17.65 -0.68 -7.08
N ASN A 124 17.18 0.12 -6.13
CA ASN A 124 16.13 -0.32 -5.22
C ASN A 124 14.79 -0.27 -5.98
N SER A 125 14.25 -1.43 -6.35
CA SER A 125 13.07 -1.50 -7.21
C SER A 125 11.82 -0.95 -6.51
N ASN A 126 11.08 -0.07 -7.19
CA ASN A 126 9.74 0.36 -6.76
C ASN A 126 8.65 -0.64 -7.20
N PHE A 127 9.03 -1.73 -7.88
CA PHE A 127 8.15 -2.76 -8.40
C PHE A 127 8.59 -4.11 -7.83
N PRO A 128 8.18 -4.45 -6.59
CA PRO A 128 8.64 -5.66 -5.90
C PRO A 128 8.21 -6.92 -6.64
N ILE A 129 8.98 -7.99 -6.47
CA ILE A 129 8.60 -9.32 -6.95
C ILE A 129 7.95 -10.10 -5.80
N PHE A 130 6.75 -10.61 -6.01
CA PHE A 130 5.97 -11.31 -4.99
C PHE A 130 5.89 -12.80 -5.30
N ASP A 131 6.58 -13.60 -4.49
CA ASP A 131 6.43 -15.04 -4.52
C ASP A 131 5.05 -15.47 -4.01
N LYS A 132 4.60 -16.65 -4.45
CA LYS A 132 3.29 -17.23 -4.11
C LYS A 132 2.97 -17.22 -2.62
N LYS A 133 3.99 -17.38 -1.77
CA LYS A 133 3.87 -17.48 -0.31
C LYS A 133 4.32 -16.21 0.41
N ILE A 134 4.47 -15.07 -0.26
CA ILE A 134 5.03 -13.85 0.35
C ILE A 134 4.31 -13.45 1.64
N LEU A 135 2.98 -13.50 1.68
CA LEU A 135 2.21 -13.13 2.87
C LEU A 135 2.37 -14.16 4.00
N VAL A 136 2.47 -15.45 3.67
CA VAL A 136 2.70 -16.53 4.63
C VAL A 136 4.11 -16.44 5.22
N ASP A 137 5.12 -16.33 4.36
CA ASP A 137 6.54 -16.37 4.73
C ASP A 137 6.99 -15.09 5.44
N SER A 138 6.28 -13.98 5.21
CA SER A 138 6.51 -12.73 5.93
C SER A 138 5.74 -12.66 7.27
N GLY A 139 4.91 -13.65 7.58
CA GLY A 139 4.07 -13.63 8.79
C GLY A 139 3.05 -12.49 8.76
N ALA A 140 2.34 -12.32 7.65
CA ALA A 140 1.45 -11.18 7.45
C ALA A 140 0.41 -11.05 8.56
N VAL A 141 0.15 -9.81 8.96
CA VAL A 141 -0.85 -9.44 9.96
C VAL A 141 -2.10 -8.96 9.25
N PHE A 142 -3.25 -9.54 9.58
CA PHE A 142 -4.53 -9.10 9.04
C PHE A 142 -4.94 -7.76 9.66
N GLU A 143 -5.16 -6.74 8.82
CA GLU A 143 -5.54 -5.39 9.27
C GLU A 143 -7.05 -5.14 9.19
N GLY A 144 -7.81 -6.06 8.59
CA GLY A 144 -9.25 -5.93 8.41
C GLY A 144 -9.68 -5.89 6.94
N LEU A 145 -10.97 -5.68 6.75
CA LEU A 145 -11.58 -5.49 5.44
C LEU A 145 -11.69 -4.00 5.11
N VAL A 146 -11.27 -3.64 3.91
CA VAL A 146 -11.22 -2.25 3.44
C VAL A 146 -12.11 -2.07 2.22
N ASN A 147 -12.96 -1.06 2.25
CA ASN A 147 -13.74 -0.65 1.08
C ASN A 147 -12.88 0.22 0.16
N ARG A 148 -12.91 -0.07 -1.14
CA ARG A 148 -12.20 0.70 -2.18
C ARG A 148 -13.18 1.04 -3.29
N ASN A 149 -13.16 2.29 -3.76
CA ASN A 149 -14.10 2.74 -4.80
C ASN A 149 -13.99 1.97 -6.13
N PHE A 150 -12.86 1.31 -6.38
CA PHE A 150 -12.60 0.54 -7.59
C PHE A 150 -12.96 -0.95 -7.46
N ASN A 151 -13.32 -1.42 -6.26
CA ASN A 151 -13.66 -2.82 -6.01
C ASN A 151 -15.14 -2.90 -5.60
N PRO A 152 -15.94 -3.80 -6.19
CA PRO A 152 -17.36 -3.96 -5.85
C PRO A 152 -17.58 -4.57 -4.46
N SER A 153 -16.53 -5.11 -3.84
CA SER A 153 -16.57 -5.78 -2.53
C SER A 153 -15.36 -5.37 -1.71
N PRO A 154 -15.44 -5.46 -0.36
CA PRO A 154 -14.30 -5.19 0.50
C PRO A 154 -13.11 -6.11 0.16
N VAL A 155 -11.90 -5.58 0.30
CA VAL A 155 -10.65 -6.33 0.14
C VAL A 155 -9.96 -6.52 1.47
N ALA A 156 -9.24 -7.63 1.64
CA ALA A 156 -8.46 -7.89 2.84
C ALA A 156 -7.16 -7.10 2.82
N ALA A 157 -6.86 -6.40 3.91
CA ALA A 157 -5.59 -5.72 4.11
C ALA A 157 -4.63 -6.59 4.95
N TRP A 158 -3.40 -6.72 4.46
CA TRP A 158 -2.35 -7.54 5.06
C TRP A 158 -1.06 -6.76 5.18
N SER A 159 -0.57 -6.57 6.41
CA SER A 159 0.70 -5.90 6.66
C SER A 159 1.87 -6.89 6.71
N ILE A 160 2.96 -6.56 6.02
CA ILE A 160 4.21 -7.32 6.00
C ILE A 160 5.43 -6.41 6.17
N MET A 161 6.54 -6.99 6.63
CA MET A 161 7.87 -6.38 6.52
C MET A 161 8.56 -6.89 5.25
N TYR A 162 8.35 -6.22 4.12
CA TYR A 162 8.99 -6.55 2.86
C TYR A 162 10.51 -6.43 2.98
N GLN A 163 11.24 -7.46 2.51
CA GLN A 163 12.68 -7.62 2.70
C GLN A 163 13.15 -7.43 4.15
N LYS A 164 12.27 -7.70 5.14
CA LYS A 164 12.52 -7.52 6.58
C LYS A 164 12.84 -6.07 7.00
N ALA A 165 12.57 -5.08 6.15
CA ALA A 165 12.96 -3.70 6.39
C ALA A 165 11.88 -2.67 6.04
N ILE A 166 11.04 -2.94 5.05
CA ILE A 166 10.08 -1.97 4.51
C ILE A 166 8.66 -2.40 4.92
N PRO A 167 7.92 -1.62 5.73
CA PRO A 167 6.54 -1.92 6.03
C PRO A 167 5.68 -1.73 4.79
N VAL A 168 4.88 -2.73 4.44
CA VAL A 168 4.00 -2.74 3.26
C VAL A 168 2.64 -3.31 3.63
N THR A 169 1.58 -2.61 3.23
CA THR A 169 0.21 -3.14 3.24
C THR A 169 -0.15 -3.67 1.86
N VAL A 170 -0.50 -4.94 1.77
CA VAL A 170 -1.01 -5.60 0.57
C VAL A 170 -2.52 -5.71 0.68
N LEU A 171 -3.22 -5.26 -0.36
CA LEU A 171 -4.67 -5.42 -0.49
C LEU A 171 -4.94 -6.58 -1.46
N GLY A 172 -5.73 -7.56 -1.03
CA GLY A 172 -6.07 -8.73 -1.83
C GLY A 172 -7.55 -9.08 -1.77
N ASP A 173 -8.11 -9.55 -2.88
CA ASP A 173 -9.47 -10.06 -2.93
C ASP A 173 -9.54 -11.41 -2.18
N GLU A 174 -10.60 -11.62 -1.39
CA GLU A 174 -10.80 -12.88 -0.64
C GLU A 174 -11.40 -14.01 -1.51
N HIS A 175 -11.68 -13.76 -2.79
CA HIS A 175 -12.55 -14.63 -3.61
C HIS A 175 -11.85 -15.47 -4.68
N GLU A 176 -10.53 -15.35 -4.90
CA GLU A 176 -9.81 -16.32 -5.73
C GLU A 176 -9.32 -17.49 -4.87
N LYS A 177 -10.16 -18.54 -4.78
CA LYS A 177 -9.74 -19.88 -4.37
C LYS A 177 -9.21 -20.67 -5.57
#